data_AF-A0A7X7FJ44-F1
#
_entry.id   AF-A0A7X7FJ44-F1
#
_cell.length_a   1.000
_cell.length_b   1.000
_cell.length_c   1.000
_cell.angle_alpha   90.00
_cell.angle_beta   90.00
_cell.angle_gamma   90.00
#
_symmetry.space_group_name_H-M   'P 1'
#
loop_
_entity.id
_entity.type
_entity.pdbx_description
1 polymer ?
#
loop_
_entity_poly.entity_id
_entity_poly.type
_entity_poly.pdbx_seq_one_letter_code
_entity_poly.pdbx_strand_id
1 'polypeptide(L)'
;MPGEAGADGRDVYVTLFLGADAFGTTELSGGGLEHIAKQLGSAGTADPLNQRATVGWKATKVAKRLVEQYLIRLESASTFESGSN
;
A
#
# COMPACT_ATOMS: atom_id res chain seq x y z
N MET A 1 -9.70 4.65 24.77
CA MET A 1 -9.72 3.19 24.98
C MET A 1 -9.26 2.56 23.67
N PRO A 2 -8.17 1.76 23.63
CA PRO A 2 -7.80 1.05 22.41
C PRO A 2 -9.00 0.20 21.97
N GLY A 3 -9.37 0.32 20.70
CA GLY A 3 -10.65 -0.16 20.17
C GLY A 3 -10.89 -1.64 20.43
N GLU A 4 -12.09 -1.94 20.93
CA GLU A 4 -12.63 -3.28 21.12
C GLU A 4 -12.69 -3.96 19.75
N ALA A 5 -11.68 -4.76 19.40
CA ALA A 5 -11.82 -5.72 18.33
C ALA A 5 -12.76 -6.81 18.85
N GLY A 6 -13.78 -7.18 18.05
CA GLY A 6 -14.69 -8.30 18.30
C GLY A 6 -15.73 -8.13 19.41
N ALA A 7 -16.79 -8.95 19.35
CA ALA A 7 -17.73 -9.10 20.47
C ALA A 7 -16.98 -9.61 21.71
N ASP A 8 -17.34 -9.10 22.88
CA ASP A 8 -16.69 -9.41 24.17
C ASP A 8 -15.19 -9.10 24.23
N GLY A 9 -14.69 -8.16 23.41
CA GLY A 9 -13.29 -7.71 23.44
C GLY A 9 -12.29 -8.69 22.80
N ARG A 10 -12.77 -9.59 21.94
CA ARG A 10 -11.96 -10.65 21.33
C ARG A 10 -11.16 -10.20 20.11
N ASP A 11 -9.91 -10.65 20.03
CA ASP A 11 -9.10 -10.47 18.81
C ASP A 11 -9.78 -11.07 17.57
N VAL A 12 -9.96 -10.21 16.55
CA VAL A 12 -10.48 -10.60 15.23
C VAL A 12 -9.37 -10.51 14.22
N TYR A 13 -9.03 -11.64 13.61
CA TYR A 13 -8.03 -11.75 12.56
C TYR A 13 -8.68 -11.83 11.19
N VAL A 14 -8.05 -11.19 10.22
CA VAL A 14 -8.50 -11.14 8.83
C VAL A 14 -7.62 -12.04 7.98
N THR A 15 -8.23 -12.96 7.26
CA THR A 15 -7.59 -13.67 6.15
C THR A 15 -8.23 -13.24 4.83
N LEU A 16 -7.41 -12.79 3.88
CA LEU A 16 -7.86 -12.41 2.54
C LEU A 16 -7.60 -13.55 1.55
N PHE A 17 -8.65 -13.98 0.86
CA PHE A 17 -8.53 -14.91 -0.27
C PHE A 17 -8.73 -14.15 -1.57
N LEU A 18 -7.73 -14.24 -2.44
CA LEU A 18 -7.71 -13.62 -3.77
C LEU A 18 -7.71 -14.75 -4.81
N GLY A 19 -8.86 -15.01 -5.41
CA GLY A 19 -8.99 -15.97 -6.50
C GLY A 19 -8.25 -15.52 -7.76
N ALA A 20 -8.01 -16.46 -8.68
CA ALA A 20 -7.53 -16.12 -10.02
C ALA A 20 -8.49 -15.12 -10.69
N ASP A 21 -7.94 -14.15 -11.42
CA ASP A 21 -8.70 -13.11 -12.15
C ASP A 21 -9.61 -12.21 -11.29
N ALA A 22 -9.49 -12.26 -9.95
CA ALA A 22 -10.30 -11.46 -9.04
C ALA A 22 -10.08 -9.94 -9.20
N PHE A 23 -8.89 -9.56 -9.61
CA PHE A 23 -8.51 -8.19 -9.91
C PHE A 23 -7.63 -8.12 -11.16
N GLY A 24 -7.75 -7.02 -11.89
CA GLY A 24 -6.97 -6.72 -13.06
C GLY A 24 -5.91 -5.67 -12.76
N THR A 25 -4.79 -5.77 -13.46
CA THR A 25 -3.84 -4.66 -13.58
C THR A 25 -3.59 -4.39 -15.05
N THR A 26 -3.04 -3.21 -15.36
CA THR A 26 -2.55 -2.92 -16.70
C THR A 26 -1.06 -2.63 -16.62
N GLU A 27 -0.37 -2.96 -17.70
CA GLU A 27 1.01 -2.54 -17.90
C GLU A 27 1.02 -1.15 -18.52
N LEU A 28 1.95 -0.31 -18.05
CA LEU A 28 2.30 0.97 -18.67
C LEU A 28 3.68 0.81 -19.28
N SER A 29 3.93 1.44 -20.42
CA SER A 29 5.27 1.46 -21.02
C SER A 29 6.29 1.97 -20.01
N GLY A 30 7.44 1.28 -19.91
CA GLY A 30 8.45 1.57 -18.90
C GLY A 30 8.03 1.24 -17.46
N GLY A 31 7.03 0.37 -17.26
CA GLY A 31 6.56 -0.06 -15.94
C GLY A 31 5.82 1.03 -15.14
N GLY A 32 5.50 2.15 -15.78
CA GLY A 32 4.89 3.31 -15.12
C GLY A 32 5.82 4.07 -14.18
N LEU A 33 7.14 3.83 -14.27
CA LEU A 33 8.15 4.46 -13.41
C LEU A 33 8.88 5.59 -14.16
N GLU A 34 8.88 6.78 -13.57
CA GLU A 34 9.71 7.91 -14.00
C GLU A 34 10.74 8.20 -12.91
N HIS A 35 12.02 8.01 -13.21
CA HIS A 35 13.11 8.39 -12.31
C HIS A 35 13.62 9.80 -12.65
N ILE A 36 13.66 10.68 -11.66
CA ILE A 36 13.98 12.10 -11.83
C ILE A 36 15.17 12.44 -10.94
N ALA A 37 16.29 12.80 -11.57
CA ALA A 37 17.46 13.32 -10.88
C ALA A 37 17.66 14.80 -11.24
N LYS A 38 17.70 15.66 -10.23
CA LYS A 38 18.03 17.08 -10.34
C LYS A 38 19.37 17.30 -9.66
N GLN A 39 20.37 17.63 -10.47
CA GLN A 39 21.74 17.85 -10.01
C GLN A 39 21.86 19.11 -9.14
N LEU A 40 23.00 19.28 -8.49
CA LEU A 40 23.33 20.49 -7.73
C LEU A 40 23.13 21.75 -8.58
N GLY A 41 22.57 22.81 -8.00
CA GLY A 41 22.31 24.07 -8.72
C GLY A 41 21.06 24.05 -9.61
N SER A 42 20.30 22.96 -9.63
CA SER A 42 19.10 22.83 -10.46
C SER A 42 17.95 23.78 -10.08
N ALA A 43 18.00 24.41 -8.90
CA ALA A 43 17.00 25.38 -8.45
C ALA A 43 17.33 26.83 -8.84
N GLY A 44 18.38 27.06 -9.63
CA GLY A 44 18.75 28.38 -10.15
C GLY A 44 19.02 29.38 -9.02
N THR A 45 18.38 30.55 -9.06
CA THR A 45 18.57 31.61 -8.06
C THR A 45 18.11 31.23 -6.65
N ALA A 46 17.31 30.17 -6.50
CA ALA A 46 16.91 29.64 -5.20
C ALA A 46 17.95 28.69 -4.57
N ASP A 47 18.99 28.29 -5.33
CA ASP A 47 20.18 27.59 -4.86
C ASP A 47 21.45 28.29 -5.37
N PRO A 48 21.72 29.55 -4.94
CA PRO A 48 22.79 30.36 -5.50
C PRO A 48 24.19 29.81 -5.21
N LEU A 49 24.31 28.83 -4.29
CA LEU A 49 25.57 28.19 -3.91
C LEU A 49 25.70 26.76 -4.45
N ASN A 50 24.76 26.28 -5.26
CA ASN A 50 24.75 24.91 -5.79
C ASN A 50 24.86 23.83 -4.69
N GLN A 51 24.14 23.98 -3.59
CA GLN A 51 24.23 23.10 -2.42
C GLN A 51 23.12 22.04 -2.37
N ARG A 52 22.12 22.10 -3.26
CA ARG A 52 20.95 21.23 -3.19
C ARG A 52 20.79 20.43 -4.47
N ALA A 53 20.80 19.11 -4.32
CA ALA A 53 20.39 18.15 -5.34
C ALA A 53 19.18 17.37 -4.83
N THR A 54 18.32 16.93 -5.74
CA THR A 54 17.17 16.08 -5.39
C THR A 54 17.10 14.90 -6.34
N VAL A 55 16.76 13.75 -5.77
CA VAL A 55 16.44 12.54 -6.54
C VAL A 55 15.08 12.07 -6.08
N GLY A 56 14.24 11.72 -7.02
CA GLY A 56 12.92 11.21 -6.75
C GLY A 56 12.45 10.32 -7.89
N TRP A 57 11.30 9.71 -7.67
CA TRP A 57 10.65 8.90 -8.68
C TRP A 57 9.14 9.11 -8.59
N LYS A 58 8.46 8.90 -9.72
CA LYS A 58 7.01 8.78 -9.78
C LYS A 58 6.69 7.39 -10.27
N ALA A 59 5.76 6.70 -9.61
CA ALA A 59 5.23 5.44 -10.11
C ALA A 59 3.72 5.57 -10.32
N THR A 60 3.26 5.15 -11.49
CA THR A 60 1.84 5.05 -11.82
C THR A 60 1.46 3.58 -11.86
N LYS A 61 0.55 3.17 -10.97
CA LYS A 61 0.02 1.80 -10.91
C LYS A 61 -1.46 1.83 -10.55
N VAL A 62 -2.23 0.93 -11.15
CA VAL A 62 -3.63 0.69 -10.79
C VAL A 62 -3.90 -0.80 -10.72
N ALA A 63 -4.74 -1.18 -9.76
CA ALA A 63 -5.40 -2.47 -9.70
C ALA A 63 -6.90 -2.23 -9.57
N LYS A 64 -7.70 -2.96 -10.34
CA LYS A 64 -9.16 -2.83 -10.35
C LYS A 64 -9.80 -4.16 -9.94
N ARG A 65 -10.78 -4.12 -9.04
CA ARG A 65 -11.62 -5.29 -8.73
C ARG A 65 -12.46 -5.64 -9.96
N LEU A 66 -12.39 -6.89 -10.40
CA LEU A 66 -13.10 -7.37 -11.59
C LEU A 66 -14.25 -8.31 -11.25
N VAL A 67 -14.03 -9.19 -10.27
CA VAL A 67 -15.03 -10.17 -9.81
C VAL A 67 -15.03 -10.21 -8.30
N GLU A 68 -16.03 -9.57 -7.70
CA GLU A 68 -16.13 -9.40 -6.24
C GLU A 68 -16.24 -10.73 -5.51
N GLN A 69 -16.88 -11.73 -6.11
CA GLN A 69 -17.05 -13.06 -5.53
C GLN A 69 -15.71 -13.81 -5.35
N TYR A 70 -14.65 -13.40 -6.06
CA TYR A 70 -13.31 -13.99 -5.93
C TYR A 70 -12.42 -13.23 -4.93
N LEU A 71 -12.98 -12.22 -4.25
CA LEU A 71 -12.31 -11.41 -3.23
C LEU A 71 -13.01 -11.63 -1.89
N ILE A 72 -12.58 -12.65 -1.16
CA ILE A 72 -13.20 -13.01 0.12
C ILE A 72 -12.37 -12.45 1.26
N ARG A 73 -13.02 -11.65 2.11
CA ARG A 73 -12.52 -11.25 3.40
C ARG A 73 -13.13 -12.18 4.46
N LEU A 74 -12.33 -13.10 4.98
CA LEU A 74 -12.72 -13.96 6.09
C LEU A 74 -12.23 -13.35 7.39
N GLU A 75 -13.14 -13.17 8.33
CA GLU A 75 -12.83 -12.72 9.69
C GLU A 75 -13.01 -13.89 10.65
N SER A 76 -12.03 -14.09 11.51
CA SER A 76 -12.00 -15.23 12.44
C SER A 76 -11.57 -14.75 13.82
N ALA A 77 -12.19 -15.32 14.84
CA ALA A 77 -11.85 -15.11 16.24
C ALA A 77 -11.90 -16.45 16.97
N SER A 78 -11.21 -16.54 18.10
CA SER A 78 -11.17 -17.73 18.94
C SER A 78 -12.03 -17.53 20.20
N THR A 79 -12.69 -18.60 20.66
CA THR A 79 -13.27 -18.63 22.02
C THR A 79 -12.22 -18.89 23.09
N PHE A 80 -11.06 -19.39 22.70
CA PHE A 80 -9.92 -19.58 23.58
C PHE A 80 -9.11 -18.29 23.65
N GLU A 81 -8.88 -17.82 24.87
CA GLU A 81 -8.03 -16.68 25.20
C GLU A 81 -6.96 -17.19 26.18
N SER A 82 -5.70 -17.21 25.74
CA SER A 82 -4.59 -17.34 26.67
C SER A 82 -4.31 -15.93 27.17
N GLY A 83 -4.65 -15.66 28.43
CA GLY A 83 -4.56 -14.32 29.02
C GLY A 83 -3.25 -13.60 28.66
N SER A 84 -3.41 -12.32 28.33
CA SER A 84 -2.41 -11.27 28.04
C SER A 84 -0.92 -11.69 28.06
N ASN A 85 -0.26 -11.51 26.91
CA ASN A 85 1.18 -11.60 26.72
C ASN A 85 1.96 -10.62 27.61
#